data_AF-A0A3N2C0Z9-F1
#
_entry.id   AF-A0A3N2C0Z9-F1
#
_cell.length_a   1.000
_cell.length_b   1.000
_cell.length_c   1.000
_cell.angle_alpha   90.00
_cell.angle_beta   90.00
_cell.angle_gamma   90.00
#
_symmetry.space_group_name_H-M   'P 1'
#
loop_
_entity.id
_entity.type
_entity.pdbx_description
1 polymer ?
#
loop_
_entity_poly.entity_id
_entity_poly.type
_entity_poly.pdbx_seq_one_letter_code
_entity_poly.pdbx_strand_id
1 'polypeptide(L)'
;MAAPKKPQDHKEPESEKPKATDVEGGRSVTFPKLTLTEKGKKIPLSVFVSDDAINDFELLDDLRSLDVDSNAARLPAILRRLISDAQYTIVMDVLRDPNTKRVSIVDGSTFIKDLFGAINPN
;
A
#
# COMPACT_ATOMS: atom_id res chain seq x y z
N MET A 1 43.11 16.55 6.93
CA MET A 1 42.26 15.44 7.42
C MET A 1 40.92 15.56 6.74
N ALA A 2 40.50 14.56 5.95
CA ALA A 2 39.23 14.58 5.23
C ALA A 2 38.09 14.27 6.22
N ALA A 3 37.08 15.15 6.27
CA ALA A 3 35.89 14.93 7.08
C ALA A 3 35.09 13.72 6.55
N PRO A 4 34.52 12.87 7.44
CA PRO A 4 33.73 11.73 7.01
C PRO A 4 32.40 12.21 6.39
N LYS A 5 32.10 11.74 5.18
CA LYS A 5 30.79 11.98 4.54
C LYS A 5 29.71 11.28 5.35
N LYS A 6 28.69 12.03 5.78
CA LYS A 6 27.45 11.49 6.37
C LYS A 6 26.85 10.42 5.44
N PRO A 7 26.26 9.34 5.98
CA PRO A 7 25.55 8.38 5.15
C PRO A 7 24.43 9.09 4.40
N GLN A 8 24.46 9.01 3.07
CA GLN A 8 23.38 9.49 2.23
C GLN A 8 22.15 8.62 2.50
N ASP A 9 21.10 9.21 3.07
CA ASP A 9 19.76 8.67 3.01
C ASP A 9 19.44 8.40 1.53
N HIS A 10 19.43 7.14 1.14
CA HIS A 10 18.95 6.71 -0.16
C HIS A 10 17.43 6.92 -0.18
N LYS A 11 16.98 8.16 -0.47
CA LYS A 11 15.60 8.38 -0.91
C LYS A 11 15.41 7.57 -2.21
N GLU A 12 14.51 6.60 -2.17
CA GLU A 12 14.10 5.90 -3.39
C GLU A 12 13.63 6.92 -4.44
N PRO A 13 14.01 6.73 -5.72
CA PRO A 13 13.64 7.66 -6.79
C PRO A 13 12.11 7.82 -6.87
N GLU A 14 11.63 9.06 -7.02
CA GLU A 14 10.19 9.39 -7.04
C GLU A 14 9.39 8.66 -8.12
N SER A 15 10.04 8.17 -9.18
CA SER A 15 9.41 7.36 -10.24
C SER A 15 8.98 5.97 -9.78
N GLU A 16 9.53 5.49 -8.67
CA GLU A 16 9.32 4.14 -8.13
C GLU A 16 8.30 4.09 -7.00
N LYS A 17 7.95 5.24 -6.42
CA LYS A 17 6.98 5.33 -5.34
C LYS A 17 5.55 5.18 -5.87
N PRO A 18 4.62 4.69 -5.04
CA PRO A 18 3.22 4.72 -5.39
C PRO A 18 2.76 6.16 -5.62
N LYS A 19 1.88 6.34 -6.60
CA LYS A 19 1.32 7.64 -6.98
C LYS A 19 -0.19 7.59 -6.86
N ALA A 20 -0.74 8.50 -6.07
CA ALA A 20 -2.17 8.72 -6.01
C ALA A 20 -2.59 9.77 -7.04
N THR A 21 -3.70 9.50 -7.72
CA THR A 21 -4.39 10.46 -8.57
C THR A 21 -5.84 10.55 -8.12
N ASP A 22 -6.33 11.76 -7.90
CA ASP A 22 -7.74 12.00 -7.59
C ASP A 22 -8.59 11.63 -8.81
N VAL A 23 -9.65 10.86 -8.56
CA VAL A 23 -10.64 10.42 -9.55
C VAL A 23 -12.03 10.64 -8.97
N GLU A 24 -13.08 10.47 -9.76
CA GLU A 24 -14.45 10.61 -9.26
C GLU A 24 -14.73 9.61 -8.13
N GLY A 25 -15.07 10.11 -6.93
CA GLY A 25 -15.42 9.31 -5.76
C GLY A 25 -14.26 8.74 -4.95
N GLY A 26 -13.00 9.12 -5.23
CA GLY A 26 -11.87 8.66 -4.45
C GLY A 26 -10.50 8.89 -5.09
N ARG A 27 -9.54 8.03 -4.72
CA ARG A 27 -8.16 8.07 -5.22
C ARG A 27 -7.79 6.75 -5.87
N SER A 28 -7.19 6.83 -7.05
CA SER A 28 -6.50 5.68 -7.67
C SER A 28 -5.02 5.74 -7.30
N VAL A 29 -4.51 4.70 -6.65
CA VAL A 29 -3.10 4.57 -6.27
C VAL A 29 -2.43 3.52 -7.15
N THR A 30 -1.49 3.96 -7.98
CA THR A 30 -0.70 3.09 -8.85
C THR A 30 0.63 2.73 -8.18
N PHE A 31 0.97 1.45 -8.17
CA PHE A 31 2.21 0.87 -7.65
C PHE A 31 3.10 0.41 -8.82
N PRO A 32 4.11 1.21 -9.24
CA PRO A 32 4.91 0.91 -10.43
C PRO A 32 5.71 -0.41 -10.35
N LYS A 33 6.11 -0.81 -9.14
CA LYS A 33 6.90 -2.01 -8.86
C LYS A 33 6.07 -3.30 -8.83
N LEU A 34 4.76 -3.19 -8.66
CA LEU A 34 3.85 -4.32 -8.55
C LEU A 34 3.11 -4.48 -9.86
N THR A 35 3.13 -5.67 -10.46
CA THR A 35 2.49 -5.90 -11.76
C THR A 35 1.45 -7.00 -11.69
N LEU A 36 0.29 -6.76 -12.29
CA LEU A 36 -0.68 -7.81 -12.61
C LEU A 36 -0.60 -8.18 -14.10
N THR A 37 -1.06 -9.38 -14.43
CA THR A 37 -1.20 -9.82 -15.82
C THR A 37 -2.65 -9.68 -16.26
N GLU A 38 -2.92 -8.76 -17.17
CA GLU A 38 -4.24 -8.58 -17.78
C GLU A 38 -4.14 -8.86 -19.28
N LYS A 39 -4.96 -9.78 -19.79
CA LYS A 39 -4.99 -10.17 -21.23
C LYS A 39 -3.60 -10.49 -21.82
N GLY A 40 -2.74 -11.15 -21.02
CA GLY A 40 -1.38 -11.53 -21.41
C GLY A 40 -0.34 -10.39 -21.37
N LYS A 41 -0.70 -9.20 -20.88
CA LYS A 41 0.21 -8.06 -20.71
C LYS A 41 0.44 -7.78 -19.22
N LYS A 42 1.69 -7.49 -18.86
CA LYS A 42 2.03 -7.01 -17.51
C LYS A 42 1.75 -5.52 -17.42
N ILE A 43 0.90 -5.12 -16.47
CA ILE A 43 0.59 -3.72 -16.19
C ILE A 43 0.81 -3.43 -14.70
N PRO A 44 1.14 -2.18 -14.32
CA PRO A 44 1.24 -1.80 -12.92
C PRO A 44 -0.08 -2.02 -12.17
N LEU A 45 0.03 -2.48 -10.92
CA LEU A 45 -1.09 -2.59 -10.01
C LEU A 45 -1.62 -1.21 -9.68
N SER A 46 -2.91 -1.01 -9.88
CA SER A 46 -3.61 0.18 -9.38
C SER A 46 -4.75 -0.27 -8.49
N VAL A 47 -4.90 0.41 -7.35
CA VAL A 47 -6.01 0.19 -6.43
C VAL A 47 -6.78 1.49 -6.25
N PHE A 48 -8.09 1.39 -6.23
CA PHE A 48 -9.00 2.46 -5.93
C PHE A 48 -9.35 2.43 -4.44
N VAL A 49 -9.22 3.60 -3.81
CA VAL A 49 -9.63 3.87 -2.43
C VAL A 49 -10.74 4.91 -2.51
N SER A 50 -11.94 4.56 -2.04
CA SER A 50 -13.07 5.51 -2.07
C SER A 50 -12.89 6.60 -1.01
N ASP A 51 -13.46 7.78 -1.28
CA ASP A 51 -13.50 8.85 -0.28
C ASP A 51 -14.24 8.42 0.99
N ASP A 52 -15.28 7.61 0.86
CA ASP A 52 -16.03 7.06 1.99
C ASP A 52 -15.14 6.16 2.87
N ALA A 53 -14.24 5.37 2.28
CA ALA A 53 -13.33 4.51 3.03
C ALA A 53 -12.26 5.30 3.79
N ILE A 54 -11.83 6.44 3.24
CA ILE A 54 -10.87 7.35 3.89
C ILE A 54 -11.55 8.11 5.04
N ASN A 55 -12.81 8.51 4.85
CA ASN A 55 -13.60 9.26 5.82
C ASN A 55 -14.40 8.37 6.78
N ASP A 56 -14.11 7.07 6.83
CA ASP A 56 -14.78 6.14 7.72
C ASP A 56 -14.30 6.32 9.16
N PHE A 57 -15.23 6.65 10.07
CA PHE A 57 -14.88 6.82 11.49
C PHE A 57 -14.36 5.52 12.12
N GLU A 58 -14.82 4.35 11.67
CA GLU A 58 -14.34 3.07 12.18
C GLU A 58 -12.88 2.79 11.80
N LEU A 59 -12.38 3.40 10.71
CA LEU A 59 -10.96 3.34 10.35
C LEU A 59 -10.08 3.93 11.46
N LEU A 60 -10.56 4.97 12.17
CA LEU A 60 -9.81 5.59 13.26
C LEU A 60 -9.64 4.64 14.45
N ASP A 61 -10.62 3.79 14.76
CA ASP A 61 -10.49 2.80 15.84
C ASP A 61 -9.50 1.68 15.46
N ASP A 62 -9.54 1.22 14.21
CA ASP A 62 -8.56 0.26 13.71
C ASP A 62 -7.13 0.83 13.73
N LEU A 63 -6.95 2.11 13.36
CA LEU A 63 -5.67 2.81 13.45
C LEU A 63 -5.23 3.01 14.91
N ARG A 64 -6.15 3.36 15.83
CA ARG A 64 -5.86 3.45 17.26
C ARG A 64 -5.36 2.12 17.81
N SER A 65 -5.97 0.99 17.42
CA SER A 65 -5.51 -0.34 17.83
C SER A 65 -4.13 -0.70 17.29
N LEU A 66 -3.75 -0.18 16.12
CA LEU A 66 -2.37 -0.35 15.64
C LEU A 66 -1.37 0.45 16.46
N ASP A 67 -1.69 1.69 16.79
CA ASP A 67 -0.76 2.62 17.46
C ASP A 67 -0.66 2.35 18.97
N VAL A 68 -1.81 2.26 19.66
CA VAL A 68 -1.87 2.11 21.11
C VAL A 68 -1.67 0.66 21.54
N ASP A 69 -2.35 -0.26 20.88
CA ASP A 69 -2.36 -1.68 21.28
C ASP A 69 -1.26 -2.48 20.56
N SER A 70 -0.48 -1.85 19.67
CA SER A 70 0.54 -2.47 18.81
C SER A 70 0.00 -3.71 18.05
N ASN A 71 -1.30 -3.72 17.75
CA ASN A 71 -1.99 -4.90 17.23
C ASN A 71 -1.86 -4.99 15.70
N ALA A 72 -0.68 -5.39 15.22
CA ALA A 72 -0.39 -5.55 13.80
C ALA A 72 -1.35 -6.50 13.06
N ALA A 73 -2.09 -7.37 13.76
CA ALA A 73 -3.09 -8.24 13.16
C ALA A 73 -4.29 -7.48 12.56
N ARG A 74 -4.46 -6.18 12.87
CA ARG A 74 -5.48 -5.32 12.27
C ARG A 74 -5.15 -4.87 10.85
N LEU A 75 -3.88 -4.89 10.45
CA LEU A 75 -3.43 -4.39 9.14
C LEU A 75 -4.21 -4.98 7.94
N PRO A 76 -4.49 -6.30 7.86
CA PRO A 76 -5.28 -6.84 6.75
C PRO A 76 -6.74 -6.39 6.76
N ALA A 77 -7.34 -6.15 7.93
CA ALA A 77 -8.71 -5.66 8.03
C ALA A 77 -8.82 -4.21 7.56
N ILE A 78 -7.86 -3.37 7.97
CA ILE A 78 -7.73 -1.99 7.51
C ILE A 78 -7.56 -1.95 5.99
N LEU A 79 -6.70 -2.80 5.45
CA LEU A 79 -6.51 -2.87 4.01
C LEU A 79 -7.83 -3.20 3.29
N ARG A 80 -8.59 -4.20 3.74
CA ARG A 80 -9.92 -4.51 3.18
C ARG A 80 -10.97 -3.40 3.34
N ARG A 81 -10.82 -2.53 4.33
CA ARG A 81 -11.71 -1.37 4.49
C ARG A 81 -11.35 -0.29 3.47
N LEU A 82 -10.06 -0.02 3.27
CA LEU A 82 -9.56 0.95 2.31
C LEU A 82 -9.78 0.53 0.85
N ILE A 83 -9.53 -0.75 0.56
CA ILE A 83 -9.70 -1.33 -0.77
C ILE A 83 -10.74 -2.43 -0.70
N SER A 84 -11.67 -2.46 -1.65
CA SER A 84 -12.72 -3.49 -1.69
C SER A 84 -12.17 -4.93 -1.67
N ASP A 85 -12.96 -5.90 -1.21
CA ASP A 85 -12.56 -7.31 -1.14
C ASP A 85 -12.06 -7.88 -2.48
N ALA A 86 -12.63 -7.41 -3.58
CA ALA A 86 -12.19 -7.77 -4.93
C ALA A 86 -10.75 -7.31 -5.18
N GLN A 87 -10.43 -6.07 -4.82
CA GLN A 87 -9.08 -5.52 -4.94
C GLN A 87 -8.11 -6.15 -3.96
N TYR A 88 -8.56 -6.44 -2.73
CA TYR A 88 -7.75 -7.16 -1.75
C TYR A 88 -7.25 -8.50 -2.29
N THR A 89 -8.13 -9.27 -2.94
CA THR A 89 -7.75 -10.55 -3.56
C THR A 89 -6.68 -10.35 -4.62
N ILE A 90 -6.85 -9.36 -5.52
CA ILE A 90 -5.88 -9.03 -6.56
C ILE A 90 -4.53 -8.62 -5.95
N VAL A 91 -4.54 -7.76 -4.94
CA VAL A 91 -3.33 -7.32 -4.22
C VAL A 91 -2.61 -8.51 -3.61
N MET A 92 -3.34 -9.38 -2.90
CA MET A 92 -2.74 -10.57 -2.29
C MET A 92 -2.15 -11.51 -3.32
N ASP A 93 -2.74 -11.63 -4.51
CA ASP A 93 -2.20 -12.46 -5.58
C ASP A 93 -0.96 -11.85 -6.22
N VAL A 94 -0.91 -10.53 -6.37
CA VAL A 94 0.28 -9.81 -6.88
C VAL A 94 1.44 -9.88 -5.90
N LEU A 95 1.17 -9.79 -4.59
CA LEU A 95 2.19 -9.87 -3.53
C LEU A 95 2.62 -11.31 -3.21
N ARG A 96 1.93 -12.32 -3.73
CA ARG A 96 2.17 -13.72 -3.38
C ARG A 96 3.47 -14.21 -4.01
N ASP A 97 4.37 -14.71 -3.18
CA ASP A 97 5.60 -15.33 -3.68
C ASP A 97 5.26 -16.59 -4.50
N PRO A 98 5.81 -16.73 -5.73
CA PRO A 98 5.43 -17.80 -6.64
C PRO A 98 5.89 -19.18 -6.17
N ASN A 99 6.90 -19.26 -5.29
CA ASN A 99 7.48 -20.52 -4.81
C ASN A 99 6.74 -21.03 -3.58
N THR A 100 6.54 -20.17 -2.59
CA THR A 100 5.93 -20.49 -1.29
C THR A 100 4.41 -20.36 -1.30
N LYS A 101 3.85 -19.66 -2.30
CA LYS A 101 2.43 -19.30 -2.40
C LYS A 101 1.92 -18.49 -1.20
N ARG A 102 2.80 -17.78 -0.49
CA ARG A 102 2.47 -16.95 0.66
C ARG A 102 2.84 -15.49 0.40
N VAL A 103 2.13 -14.58 1.03
CA VAL A 103 2.54 -13.17 1.11
C VAL A 103 3.41 -13.04 2.36
N SER A 104 4.62 -12.48 2.22
CA SER A 104 5.46 -12.24 3.38
C SER A 104 4.90 -11.09 4.23
N ILE A 105 5.17 -11.11 5.54
CA ILE A 105 4.75 -10.02 6.43
C ILE A 105 5.38 -8.70 5.97
N VAL A 106 6.63 -8.74 5.50
CA VAL A 106 7.37 -7.56 5.04
C VAL A 106 6.73 -6.96 3.79
N ASP A 107 6.40 -7.77 2.79
CA ASP A 107 5.78 -7.28 1.55
C ASP A 107 4.37 -6.73 1.81
N GLY A 108 3.57 -7.44 2.61
CA GLY A 108 2.22 -7.00 2.97
C GLY A 108 2.22 -5.69 3.76
N SER A 109 3.10 -5.57 4.77
CA SER A 109 3.23 -4.34 5.57
C SER A 109 3.80 -3.17 4.78
N THR A 110 4.77 -3.42 3.88
CA THR A 110 5.33 -2.39 2.99
C THR A 110 4.25 -1.86 2.07
N PHE A 111 3.46 -2.74 1.44
CA PHE A 111 2.33 -2.34 0.59
C PHE A 111 1.32 -1.45 1.33
N ILE A 112 0.94 -1.83 2.54
CA ILE A 112 -0.03 -1.06 3.34
C ILE A 112 0.56 0.31 3.70
N LYS A 113 1.81 0.37 4.14
CA LYS A 113 2.51 1.63 4.45
C LYS A 113 2.59 2.54 3.23
N ASP A 114 2.91 1.97 2.08
CA ASP A 114 3.01 2.67 0.81
C ASP A 114 1.65 3.19 0.33
N LEU A 115 0.58 2.40 0.49
CA LEU A 115 -0.79 2.83 0.23
C LEU A 115 -1.16 4.01 1.10
N PHE A 116 -0.97 3.90 2.42
CA PHE A 116 -1.24 4.98 3.38
C PHE A 116 -0.44 6.24 3.06
N GLY A 117 0.86 6.09 2.77
CA GLY A 117 1.72 7.21 2.39
C GLY A 117 1.27 7.92 1.12
N ALA A 118 0.68 7.19 0.17
CA ALA A 118 0.17 7.75 -1.08
C ALA A 118 -1.20 8.41 -0.94
N ILE A 119 -2.09 7.87 -0.08
CA ILE A 119 -3.42 8.45 0.15
C ILE A 119 -3.44 9.55 1.21
N ASN A 120 -2.40 9.72 2.01
CA ASN A 120 -2.39 10.78 3.02
C ASN A 120 -2.37 12.15 2.33
N PRO A 121 -3.27 13.09 2.68
CA PRO A 121 -3.16 14.45 2.21
C PRO A 121 -1.89 15.07 2.79
N ASN A 122 -0.93 15.43 1.93
CA ASN A 122 0.21 16.29 2.32
C ASN A 122 -0.27 17.71 2.60
#